data_AF-A0A0E0MHQ8-F1
#
_entry.id   AF-A0A0E0MHQ8-F1
#
_cell.length_a   1.000
_cell.length_b   1.000
_cell.length_c   1.000
_cell.angle_alpha   90.00
_cell.angle_beta   90.00
_cell.angle_gamma   90.00
#
_symmetry.space_group_name_H-M   'P 1'
#
loop_
_entity.id
_entity.type
_entity.pdbx_description
1 polymer ?
#
loop_
_entity_poly.entity_id
_entity_poly.type
_entity_poly.pdbx_seq_one_letter_code
_entity_poly.pdbx_strand_id
1 'polypeptide(L)'
;MHIHLAPVSALATDKVQLSIFPRVDAIPRRECHPRLPVLVRVAVPATAAAAARRAPVDLVTLLDISCGGGGGGGGAPARRLELLRKAMDIVIKRLGADDRLAIVPFHSSVVDATGLLEMSVEGRSVASRKVQSLAVSGGTKLFPALSTAVEILDGRCWEAKRERVGAVVLISDGDDRTIFREAINPRYAVHAFGFRGAHDATAVHYVADHTSGVYGVLNDEHDRISDAFAACIRRVTSVVAVEAQVDLTCGAYSRASLLAIESGHHKYHVDENRRSGFIYAGALCAGDVKNFLVYVDVDREANGGVTELLTAHGTYIDAARRKETVHLDERMAVVQRRDKVPDVSRDVAAELVRVDTVKMVTTVLDRFKDKGSALAGAATTAATELREEWCRVKASEDARAAGAASLAVLEREIEEMEASLIRCTGLSTMLSWLTRHKLQLHTVAAATARASSAPPSSLNVMEVEANAIAAGEGNVKEVAGGVAGGTKRKCVEMDMIEERLAYWSKVKHDLPLMFPDQAAAATATAAEGTTSTGDHVAAVFRDASLETINRAMFHDVYLAVLHASTVRRCGQTSQSTEHPHHDQDDS
;
A
#
# COMPACT_ATOMS: atom_id res chain seq x y z
N MET A 1 50.04 -7.19 8.71
CA MET A 1 49.77 -5.74 8.69
C MET A 1 48.26 -5.57 8.70
N HIS A 2 47.67 -5.42 9.89
CA HIS A 2 46.22 -5.25 10.06
C HIS A 2 45.87 -3.82 9.68
N ILE A 3 45.13 -3.65 8.58
CA ILE A 3 44.54 -2.35 8.24
C ILE A 3 43.23 -2.27 9.02
N HIS A 4 43.25 -1.53 10.12
CA HIS A 4 42.06 -1.09 10.81
C HIS A 4 41.27 -0.18 9.85
N LEU A 5 40.13 -0.65 9.36
CA LEU A 5 39.09 0.23 8.82
C LEU A 5 38.54 1.01 10.02
N ALA A 6 39.01 2.24 10.19
CA ALA A 6 38.44 3.18 11.14
C ALA A 6 36.97 3.45 10.76
N PRO A 7 36.06 3.63 11.74
CA PRO A 7 34.72 4.09 11.45
C PRO A 7 34.85 5.49 10.84
N VAL A 8 34.39 5.66 9.60
CA VAL A 8 34.28 6.97 8.97
C VAL A 8 33.34 7.79 9.85
N SER A 9 33.94 8.74 10.59
CA SER A 9 33.24 9.83 11.22
C SER A 9 32.29 10.44 10.18
N ALA A 10 30.98 10.32 10.43
CA ALA A 10 29.94 10.89 9.60
C ALA A 10 30.00 12.42 9.73
N LEU A 11 30.91 13.05 8.99
CA LEU A 11 30.69 14.41 8.52
C LEU A 11 29.36 14.38 7.76
N ALA A 12 28.36 15.07 8.27
CA ALA A 12 27.04 15.15 7.64
C ALA A 12 27.22 15.79 6.25
N THR A 13 27.37 14.96 5.23
CA THR A 13 27.45 15.42 3.85
C THR A 13 26.03 15.72 3.37
N ASP A 14 25.77 16.93 2.88
CA ASP A 14 24.46 17.30 2.30
C ASP A 14 24.25 16.74 0.87
N LYS A 15 25.09 15.81 0.43
CA LYS A 15 25.05 15.19 -0.90
C LYS A 15 24.44 13.80 -0.83
N VAL A 16 23.87 13.35 -1.94
CA VAL A 16 23.46 11.96 -2.12
C VAL A 16 24.69 11.05 -1.93
N GLN A 17 24.51 9.92 -1.26
CA GLN A 17 25.58 8.96 -0.96
C GLN A 17 25.37 7.68 -1.73
N LEU A 18 26.46 7.15 -2.26
CA LEU A 18 26.52 5.82 -2.88
C LEU A 18 27.28 4.88 -1.94
N SER A 19 26.76 3.68 -1.75
CA SER A 19 27.39 2.60 -0.97
C SER A 19 27.19 1.27 -1.68
N ILE A 20 28.15 0.37 -1.52
CA ILE A 20 28.10 -0.96 -2.16
C ILE A 20 28.55 -2.04 -1.18
N PHE A 21 27.84 -3.16 -1.14
CA PHE A 21 28.07 -4.24 -0.18
C PHE A 21 27.90 -5.61 -0.85
N PRO A 22 28.94 -6.46 -0.93
CA PRO A 22 28.75 -7.85 -1.36
C PRO A 22 28.02 -8.65 -0.25
N ARG A 23 27.29 -9.71 -0.64
CA ARG A 23 26.61 -10.61 0.32
C ARG A 23 27.60 -11.24 1.29
N VAL A 24 28.78 -11.63 0.80
CA VAL A 24 29.84 -12.26 1.58
C VAL A 24 31.14 -11.49 1.43
N ASP A 25 31.94 -11.50 2.48
CA ASP A 25 33.28 -10.89 2.50
C ASP A 25 34.35 -11.80 1.86
N ALA A 26 34.10 -13.11 1.80
CA ALA A 26 35.00 -14.10 1.23
C ALA A 26 34.28 -15.17 0.39
N ILE A 27 35.00 -15.70 -0.62
CA ILE A 27 34.61 -16.86 -1.43
C ILE A 27 35.77 -17.87 -1.52
N PRO A 28 35.48 -19.17 -1.75
CA PRO A 28 36.53 -20.18 -1.90
C PRO A 28 37.49 -19.87 -3.05
N ARG A 29 38.77 -20.22 -2.88
CA ARG A 29 39.84 -19.75 -3.78
C ARG A 29 39.73 -20.23 -5.22
N ARG A 30 39.25 -21.45 -5.44
CA ARG A 30 39.32 -22.15 -6.73
C ARG A 30 37.95 -22.45 -7.33
N GLU A 31 36.90 -21.95 -6.70
CA GLU A 31 35.53 -22.22 -7.12
C GLU A 31 34.95 -21.02 -7.86
N CYS A 32 34.04 -21.33 -8.79
CA CYS A 32 33.16 -20.32 -9.35
C CYS A 32 32.04 -20.06 -8.35
N HIS A 33 31.68 -18.81 -8.16
CA HIS A 33 30.52 -18.44 -7.36
C HIS A 33 29.48 -17.79 -8.28
N PRO A 34 28.51 -18.56 -8.79
CA PRO A 34 27.48 -18.00 -9.61
C PRO A 34 26.56 -17.11 -8.77
N ARG A 35 26.02 -16.08 -9.41
CA ARG A 35 24.91 -15.25 -8.93
C ARG A 35 25.12 -14.67 -7.53
N LEU A 36 26.34 -14.21 -7.25
CA LEU A 36 26.68 -13.54 -6.00
C LEU A 36 25.92 -12.21 -5.89
N PRO A 37 25.09 -11.99 -4.86
CA PRO A 37 24.36 -10.73 -4.69
C PRO A 37 25.29 -9.63 -4.17
N VAL A 38 25.21 -8.46 -4.79
CA VAL A 38 25.88 -7.23 -4.39
C VAL A 38 24.81 -6.14 -4.25
N LEU A 39 24.67 -5.58 -3.06
CA LEU A 39 23.76 -4.49 -2.77
C LEU A 39 24.41 -3.16 -3.17
N VAL A 40 23.74 -2.41 -4.03
CA VAL A 40 24.06 -1.02 -4.37
C VAL A 40 23.02 -0.13 -3.71
N ARG A 41 23.45 0.76 -2.80
CA ARG A 41 22.58 1.66 -2.04
C ARG A 41 22.82 3.10 -2.43
N VAL A 42 21.74 3.79 -2.80
CA VAL A 42 21.69 5.24 -2.99
C VAL A 42 20.90 5.84 -1.85
N ALA A 43 21.52 6.68 -1.04
CA ALA A 43 20.89 7.28 0.14
C ALA A 43 20.96 8.81 0.08
N VAL A 44 19.82 9.45 0.33
CA VAL A 44 19.73 10.90 0.44
C VAL A 44 19.70 11.28 1.93
N PRO A 45 20.59 12.16 2.40
CA PRO A 45 20.55 12.67 3.76
C PRO A 45 19.19 13.31 4.10
N ALA A 46 18.67 13.02 5.29
CA ALA A 46 17.43 13.62 5.81
C ALA A 46 17.66 14.95 6.53
N THR A 47 18.75 15.67 6.24
CA THR A 47 19.11 16.92 6.96
C THR A 47 18.19 18.07 6.55
N ALA A 48 17.98 19.01 7.47
CA ALA A 48 17.21 20.22 7.18
C ALA A 48 17.82 21.04 6.02
N ALA A 49 19.15 21.02 5.90
CA ALA A 49 19.87 21.62 4.78
C ALA A 49 19.55 20.94 3.44
N ALA A 50 19.46 19.60 3.40
CA ALA A 50 19.01 18.88 2.20
C ALA A 50 17.55 19.21 1.87
N ALA A 51 16.66 19.27 2.87
CA ALA A 51 15.26 19.63 2.66
C ALA A 51 15.06 21.05 2.13
N ALA A 52 15.93 22.00 2.52
CA ALA A 52 15.92 23.37 2.02
C ALA A 52 16.35 23.49 0.54
N ARG A 53 17.00 22.47 -0.02
CA ARG A 53 17.43 22.39 -1.42
C ARG A 53 16.38 21.74 -2.33
N ARG A 54 15.14 21.63 -1.87
CA ARG A 54 14.07 21.05 -2.69
C ARG A 54 13.78 21.90 -3.93
N ALA A 55 13.47 21.27 -5.05
CA ALA A 55 12.92 21.99 -6.20
C ALA A 55 11.47 22.43 -5.94
N PRO A 56 11.05 23.58 -6.49
CA PRO A 56 9.64 23.91 -6.62
C PRO A 56 8.89 22.85 -7.43
N VAL A 57 7.64 22.59 -7.04
CA VAL A 57 6.79 21.56 -7.65
C VAL A 57 5.61 22.21 -8.37
N ASP A 58 5.31 21.68 -9.55
CA ASP A 58 4.05 21.91 -10.25
C ASP A 58 3.19 20.65 -10.10
N LEU A 59 2.19 20.73 -9.23
CA LEU A 59 1.31 19.62 -8.88
C LEU A 59 -0.03 19.75 -9.60
N VAL A 60 -0.47 18.70 -10.28
CA VAL A 60 -1.84 18.61 -10.81
C VAL A 60 -2.62 17.59 -10.00
N THR A 61 -3.74 17.99 -9.40
CA THR A 61 -4.64 17.10 -8.66
C THR A 61 -5.88 16.78 -9.49
N LEU A 62 -6.03 15.52 -9.86
CA LEU A 62 -7.22 14.96 -10.51
C LEU A 62 -8.19 14.49 -9.43
N LEU A 63 -9.36 15.12 -9.38
CA LEU A 63 -10.36 14.92 -8.34
C LEU A 63 -11.62 14.31 -8.91
N ASP A 64 -11.84 13.04 -8.60
CA ASP A 64 -13.03 12.34 -9.03
C ASP A 64 -14.26 12.79 -8.24
N ILE A 65 -15.21 13.42 -8.94
CA ILE A 65 -16.48 13.88 -8.36
C ILE A 65 -17.64 12.93 -8.67
N SER A 66 -17.37 11.76 -9.27
CA SER A 66 -18.37 10.75 -9.67
C SER A 66 -18.99 9.93 -8.53
N CYS A 67 -18.80 10.38 -7.28
CA CYS A 67 -19.11 9.64 -6.06
C CYS A 67 -20.59 9.24 -5.82
N GLY A 68 -21.52 9.38 -6.79
CA GLY A 68 -22.98 9.23 -6.60
C GLY A 68 -23.71 8.14 -7.39
N GLY A 69 -23.02 7.27 -8.15
CA GLY A 69 -23.67 6.41 -9.16
C GLY A 69 -24.19 5.03 -8.74
N GLY A 70 -23.99 4.58 -7.49
CA GLY A 70 -24.38 3.23 -7.05
C GLY A 70 -25.61 3.24 -6.16
N GLY A 71 -26.76 2.77 -6.66
CA GLY A 71 -27.99 2.61 -5.89
C GLY A 71 -27.80 1.66 -4.70
N GLY A 72 -27.65 2.22 -3.50
CA GLY A 72 -27.63 1.46 -2.24
C GLY A 72 -27.08 2.27 -1.06
N GLY A 73 -27.97 2.94 -0.31
CA GLY A 73 -27.68 3.53 1.01
C GLY A 73 -27.12 4.96 1.01
N GLY A 74 -27.97 5.94 1.31
CA GLY A 74 -27.74 7.38 1.16
C GLY A 74 -26.76 8.07 2.12
N GLY A 75 -25.49 7.63 2.18
CA GLY A 75 -24.44 8.31 2.97
C GLY A 75 -22.99 8.18 2.47
N ALA A 76 -22.68 7.19 1.63
CA ALA A 76 -21.33 6.97 1.11
C ALA A 76 -20.80 8.09 0.16
N PRO A 77 -21.62 8.70 -0.72
CA PRO A 77 -21.18 9.76 -1.63
C PRO A 77 -20.68 11.01 -0.91
N ALA A 78 -21.40 11.44 0.11
CA ALA A 78 -21.10 12.66 0.86
C ALA A 78 -19.80 12.52 1.66
N ARG A 79 -19.59 11.36 2.29
CA ARG A 79 -18.37 11.06 3.06
C ARG A 79 -17.13 11.00 2.16
N ARG A 80 -17.22 10.46 0.95
CA ARG A 80 -16.12 10.43 -0.03
C ARG A 80 -15.73 11.83 -0.48
N LEU A 81 -16.71 12.69 -0.80
CA LEU A 81 -16.44 14.07 -1.16
C LEU A 81 -15.83 14.86 0.01
N GLU A 82 -16.32 14.65 1.23
CA GLU A 82 -15.73 15.25 2.43
C GLU A 82 -14.28 14.80 2.64
N LEU A 83 -14.00 13.52 2.44
CA LEU A 83 -12.64 12.98 2.49
C LEU A 83 -11.71 13.59 1.46
N LEU A 84 -12.19 13.74 0.22
CA LEU A 84 -11.47 14.39 -0.85
C LEU A 84 -11.17 15.86 -0.49
N ARG A 85 -12.13 16.59 0.09
CA ARG A 85 -11.92 17.96 0.57
C ARG A 85 -10.89 18.02 1.69
N LYS A 86 -10.96 17.13 2.69
CA LYS A 86 -9.95 17.00 3.76
C LYS A 86 -8.56 16.71 3.14
N ALA A 87 -8.49 15.86 2.10
CA ALA A 87 -7.23 15.49 1.45
C ALA A 87 -6.61 16.66 0.71
N MET A 88 -7.43 17.41 0.01
CA MET A 88 -7.00 18.64 -0.66
C MET A 88 -6.57 19.73 0.32
N ASP A 89 -7.18 19.82 1.50
CA ASP A 89 -6.72 20.73 2.55
C ASP A 89 -5.28 20.39 3.01
N ILE A 90 -4.94 19.11 3.13
CA ILE A 90 -3.55 18.68 3.40
C ILE A 90 -2.61 19.08 2.25
N VAL A 91 -3.01 18.86 1.00
CA VAL A 91 -2.20 19.23 -0.18
C VAL A 91 -1.94 20.75 -0.18
N ILE A 92 -3.00 21.55 -0.09
CA ILE A 92 -2.92 23.00 -0.10
C ILE A 92 -2.07 23.52 1.06
N LYS A 93 -2.14 22.92 2.25
CA LYS A 93 -1.31 23.31 3.41
C LYS A 93 0.16 22.92 3.29
N ARG A 94 0.48 21.82 2.60
CA ARG A 94 1.85 21.28 2.50
C ARG A 94 2.69 21.91 1.40
N LEU A 95 2.06 22.38 0.33
CA LEU A 95 2.76 23.12 -0.72
C LEU A 95 3.39 24.40 -0.13
N GLY A 96 4.58 24.77 -0.58
CA GLY A 96 5.27 26.02 -0.24
C GLY A 96 4.82 27.18 -1.13
N ALA A 97 5.27 28.39 -0.85
CA ALA A 97 4.91 29.58 -1.65
C ALA A 97 5.42 29.49 -3.10
N ASP A 98 6.57 28.85 -3.30
CA ASP A 98 7.17 28.66 -4.61
C ASP A 98 6.51 27.54 -5.43
N ASP A 99 5.62 26.74 -4.83
CA ASP A 99 4.96 25.61 -5.51
C ASP A 99 3.69 26.07 -6.23
N ARG A 100 3.28 25.33 -7.27
CA ARG A 100 2.04 25.58 -8.02
C ARG A 100 1.11 24.39 -7.97
N LEU A 101 -0.20 24.66 -7.94
CA LEU A 101 -1.26 23.66 -7.90
C LEU A 101 -2.28 23.92 -9.01
N ALA A 102 -2.58 22.90 -9.81
CA ALA A 102 -3.75 22.86 -10.66
C ALA A 102 -4.74 21.82 -10.12
N ILE A 103 -5.99 22.21 -9.99
CA ILE A 103 -7.11 21.37 -9.57
C ILE A 103 -7.97 21.06 -10.79
N VAL A 104 -8.16 19.76 -11.05
CA VAL A 104 -8.89 19.22 -12.20
C VAL A 104 -9.97 18.28 -11.67
N PRO A 105 -11.18 18.80 -11.38
CA PRO A 105 -12.33 17.96 -11.08
C PRO A 105 -12.78 17.21 -12.34
N PHE A 106 -13.20 15.96 -12.20
CA PHE A 106 -13.68 15.20 -13.34
C PHE A 106 -14.76 14.17 -12.96
N HIS A 107 -15.58 13.85 -13.94
CA HIS A 107 -16.49 12.70 -13.95
C HIS A 107 -16.29 11.95 -15.28
N SER A 108 -17.30 11.83 -16.14
CA SER A 108 -17.16 11.39 -17.53
C SER A 108 -16.35 12.35 -18.42
N SER A 109 -16.10 13.57 -17.95
CA SER A 109 -15.25 14.58 -18.58
C SER A 109 -14.66 15.50 -17.49
N VAL A 110 -13.65 16.29 -17.84
CA VAL A 110 -13.10 17.31 -16.95
C VAL A 110 -14.09 18.46 -16.77
N VAL A 111 -14.23 18.95 -15.54
CA VAL A 111 -15.14 20.02 -15.15
C VAL A 111 -14.35 21.20 -14.61
N ASP A 112 -14.31 22.30 -15.36
CA ASP A 112 -13.80 23.59 -14.89
C ASP A 112 -12.40 23.47 -14.24
N ALA A 113 -11.43 22.99 -15.01
CA ALA A 113 -10.05 22.86 -14.57
C ALA A 113 -9.42 24.24 -14.31
N THR A 114 -8.65 24.33 -13.24
CA THR A 114 -7.84 25.53 -12.96
C THR A 114 -6.49 25.45 -13.68
N GLY A 115 -5.91 26.60 -14.01
CA GLY A 115 -4.50 26.69 -14.38
C GLY A 115 -3.58 26.43 -13.18
N LEU A 116 -2.27 26.42 -13.41
CA LEU A 116 -1.27 26.30 -12.34
C LEU A 116 -1.30 27.56 -11.46
N LEU A 117 -1.97 27.47 -10.31
CA LEU A 117 -2.05 28.54 -9.31
C LEU A 117 -0.79 28.55 -8.46
N GLU A 118 -0.17 29.71 -8.26
CA GLU A 118 0.90 29.86 -7.27
C GLU A 118 0.33 29.72 -5.86
N MET A 119 0.97 28.95 -5.00
CA MET A 119 0.51 28.69 -3.64
C MET A 119 0.85 29.84 -2.67
N SER A 120 0.62 31.07 -3.13
CA SER A 120 0.55 32.29 -2.31
C SER A 120 -0.67 32.25 -1.38
N VAL A 121 -0.81 33.25 -0.51
CA VAL A 121 -1.98 33.38 0.38
C VAL A 121 -3.28 33.45 -0.45
N GLU A 122 -3.26 34.21 -1.53
CA GLU A 122 -4.38 34.38 -2.46
C GLU A 122 -4.65 33.10 -3.24
N GLY A 123 -3.61 32.48 -3.81
CA GLY A 123 -3.76 31.25 -4.58
C GLY A 123 -4.28 30.08 -3.76
N ARG A 124 -3.87 29.98 -2.48
CA ARG A 124 -4.45 29.02 -1.52
C ARG A 124 -5.91 29.31 -1.26
N SER A 125 -6.30 30.57 -1.08
CA SER A 125 -7.72 30.94 -0.90
C SER A 125 -8.57 30.60 -2.13
N VAL A 126 -8.05 30.82 -3.34
CA VAL A 126 -8.71 30.41 -4.60
C VAL A 126 -8.84 28.89 -4.67
N ALA A 127 -7.77 28.15 -4.40
CA ALA A 127 -7.77 26.69 -4.39
C ALA A 127 -8.74 26.12 -3.35
N SER A 128 -8.74 26.63 -2.12
CA SER A 128 -9.66 26.21 -1.06
C SER A 128 -11.13 26.47 -1.43
N ARG A 129 -11.44 27.65 -1.99
CA ARG A 129 -12.81 27.94 -2.47
C ARG A 129 -13.24 26.98 -3.57
N LYS A 130 -12.36 26.67 -4.52
CA LYS A 130 -12.63 25.72 -5.60
C LYS A 130 -12.92 24.31 -5.08
N VAL A 131 -12.16 23.84 -4.08
CA VAL A 131 -12.35 22.54 -3.43
C VAL A 131 -13.68 22.49 -2.67
N GLN A 132 -14.04 23.59 -1.99
CA GLN A 132 -15.31 23.70 -1.26
C GLN A 132 -16.53 23.76 -2.19
N SER A 133 -16.39 24.32 -3.40
CA SER A 133 -17.47 24.38 -4.39
C SER A 133 -17.70 23.07 -5.16
N LEU A 134 -16.87 22.04 -4.97
CA LEU A 134 -17.04 20.76 -5.64
C LEU A 134 -18.38 20.12 -5.24
N ALA A 135 -19.11 19.62 -6.23
CA ALA A 135 -20.37 18.91 -6.07
C ALA A 135 -20.30 17.55 -6.77
N VAL A 136 -20.98 16.55 -6.21
CA VAL A 136 -21.03 15.20 -6.78
C VAL A 136 -21.76 15.23 -8.13
N SER A 137 -21.18 14.61 -9.15
CA SER A 137 -21.75 14.58 -10.50
C SER A 137 -21.32 13.34 -11.27
N GLY A 138 -22.29 12.65 -11.89
CA GLY A 138 -22.10 11.74 -13.04
C GLY A 138 -21.15 10.55 -12.87
N GLY A 139 -20.96 9.77 -13.95
CA GLY A 139 -20.07 8.59 -13.98
C GLY A 139 -18.59 8.94 -14.12
N THR A 140 -17.71 7.95 -14.26
CA THR A 140 -16.25 8.12 -14.14
C THR A 140 -15.53 7.82 -15.46
N LYS A 141 -14.67 8.74 -15.93
CA LYS A 141 -13.68 8.47 -16.97
C LYS A 141 -12.33 9.08 -16.59
N LEU A 142 -11.34 8.24 -16.32
CA LEU A 142 -9.99 8.60 -15.89
C LEU A 142 -9.16 9.18 -17.05
N PHE A 143 -9.29 8.61 -18.25
CA PHE A 143 -8.41 8.96 -19.36
C PHE A 143 -8.47 10.45 -19.78
N PRO A 144 -9.66 11.07 -19.94
CA PRO A 144 -9.73 12.51 -20.25
C PRO A 144 -9.04 13.37 -19.19
N ALA A 145 -9.19 13.03 -17.90
CA ALA A 145 -8.55 13.75 -16.82
C ALA A 145 -7.02 13.62 -16.85
N LEU A 146 -6.51 12.42 -17.11
CA LEU A 146 -5.08 12.17 -17.26
C LEU A 146 -4.49 12.96 -18.44
N SER A 147 -5.19 12.99 -19.58
CA SER A 147 -4.78 13.79 -20.74
C SER A 147 -4.71 15.27 -20.42
N THR A 148 -5.72 15.84 -19.76
CA THR A 148 -5.70 17.25 -19.30
C THR A 148 -4.54 17.53 -18.33
N ALA A 149 -4.21 16.60 -17.43
CA ALA A 149 -3.05 16.80 -16.54
C ALA A 149 -1.72 16.87 -17.30
N VAL A 150 -1.54 16.02 -18.31
CA VAL A 150 -0.36 16.06 -19.18
C VAL A 150 -0.33 17.37 -19.96
N GLU A 151 -1.46 17.83 -20.51
CA GLU A 151 -1.55 19.11 -21.23
C GLU A 151 -1.18 20.30 -20.34
N ILE A 152 -1.67 20.35 -19.10
CA ILE A 152 -1.32 21.41 -18.14
C ILE A 152 0.19 21.43 -17.85
N LEU A 153 0.78 20.26 -17.61
CA LEU A 153 2.21 20.15 -17.32
C LEU A 153 3.08 20.37 -18.56
N ASP A 154 2.61 20.01 -19.75
CA ASP A 154 3.30 20.23 -21.01
C ASP A 154 3.13 21.66 -21.54
N GLY A 155 2.09 22.38 -21.11
CA GLY A 155 1.91 23.81 -21.39
C GLY A 155 2.92 24.71 -20.67
N ARG A 156 3.71 24.16 -19.74
CA ARG A 156 4.81 24.88 -19.08
C ARG A 156 5.89 25.28 -20.09
N CYS A 157 6.48 26.46 -19.91
CA CYS A 157 7.63 26.87 -20.72
C CYS A 157 8.82 25.92 -20.51
N TRP A 158 9.74 25.93 -21.46
CA TRP A 158 10.94 25.08 -21.45
C TRP A 158 11.75 25.24 -20.16
N GLU A 159 11.92 26.48 -19.69
CA GLU A 159 12.63 26.80 -18.46
C GLU A 159 11.92 26.18 -17.25
N ALA A 160 10.60 26.33 -17.15
CA ALA A 160 9.82 25.76 -16.05
C ALA A 160 9.86 24.23 -16.01
N LYS A 161 9.83 23.55 -17.16
CA LYS A 161 10.01 22.08 -17.23
C LYS A 161 11.38 21.64 -16.73
N ARG A 162 12.39 22.48 -16.96
CA ARG A 162 13.75 22.24 -16.51
C ARG A 162 13.99 22.63 -15.07
N GLU A 163 13.25 23.55 -14.47
CA GLU A 163 13.50 24.03 -13.11
C GLU A 163 12.55 23.44 -12.07
N ARG A 164 11.37 22.97 -12.48
CA ARG A 164 10.28 22.58 -11.59
C ARG A 164 9.85 21.14 -11.82
N VAL A 165 9.66 20.39 -10.74
CA VAL A 165 9.24 18.99 -10.81
C VAL A 165 7.74 18.93 -11.11
N GLY A 166 7.34 18.22 -12.16
CA GLY A 166 5.93 17.97 -12.46
C GLY A 166 5.46 16.66 -11.84
N ALA A 167 4.34 16.68 -11.13
CA ALA A 167 3.72 15.48 -10.56
C ALA A 167 2.20 15.54 -10.66
N VAL A 168 1.56 14.38 -10.72
CA VAL A 168 0.10 14.27 -10.73
C VAL A 168 -0.34 13.49 -9.49
N VAL A 169 -1.39 13.95 -8.82
CA VAL A 169 -2.08 13.21 -7.76
C VAL A 169 -3.50 12.92 -8.22
N LEU A 170 -3.90 11.66 -8.22
CA LEU A 170 -5.25 11.22 -8.59
C LEU A 170 -5.97 10.74 -7.34
N ILE A 171 -7.19 11.20 -7.10
CA ILE A 171 -8.09 10.66 -6.07
C ILE A 171 -9.36 10.18 -6.78
N SER A 172 -9.63 8.87 -6.76
CA SER A 172 -10.76 8.25 -7.47
C SER A 172 -11.23 6.98 -6.78
N ASP A 173 -12.49 6.58 -6.99
CA ASP A 173 -13.01 5.28 -6.55
C ASP A 173 -12.81 4.15 -7.58
N GLY A 174 -12.24 4.46 -8.74
CA GLY A 174 -11.68 3.47 -9.65
C GLY A 174 -12.67 2.72 -10.53
N ASP A 175 -13.91 3.17 -10.66
CA ASP A 175 -14.94 2.44 -11.43
C ASP A 175 -14.73 2.50 -12.97
N ASP A 176 -13.65 3.13 -13.44
CA ASP A 176 -13.33 3.21 -14.86
C ASP A 176 -12.42 2.05 -15.31
N ARG A 177 -13.02 0.96 -15.77
CA ARG A 177 -12.28 -0.16 -16.40
C ARG A 177 -11.87 0.11 -17.84
N THR A 178 -12.33 1.19 -18.47
CA THR A 178 -11.92 1.50 -19.85
C THR A 178 -10.45 1.89 -19.91
N ILE A 179 -9.89 2.36 -18.79
CA ILE A 179 -8.49 2.76 -18.65
C ILE A 179 -7.48 1.66 -19.04
N PHE A 180 -7.83 0.37 -18.90
CA PHE A 180 -6.96 -0.74 -19.29
C PHE A 180 -6.70 -0.83 -20.80
N ARG A 181 -7.52 -0.16 -21.61
CA ARG A 181 -7.39 -0.13 -23.07
C ARG A 181 -6.74 1.15 -23.60
N GLU A 182 -6.46 2.09 -22.70
CA GLU A 182 -5.99 3.43 -23.04
C GLU A 182 -4.45 3.51 -22.95
N ALA A 183 -3.85 4.34 -23.80
CA ALA A 183 -2.42 4.58 -23.78
C ALA A 183 -2.08 5.69 -22.77
N ILE A 184 -1.85 5.32 -21.51
CA ILE A 184 -1.44 6.29 -20.47
C ILE A 184 -0.01 6.77 -20.76
N ASN A 185 0.18 8.09 -20.79
CA ASN A 185 1.49 8.69 -20.98
C ASN A 185 2.32 8.62 -19.67
N PRO A 186 3.45 7.88 -19.64
CA PRO A 186 4.24 7.70 -18.43
C PRO A 186 5.22 8.86 -18.15
N ARG A 187 5.08 10.01 -18.82
CA ARG A 187 5.99 11.16 -18.68
C ARG A 187 5.98 11.76 -17.26
N TYR A 188 4.83 11.77 -16.61
CA TYR A 188 4.67 12.29 -15.26
C TYR A 188 4.15 11.19 -14.35
N ALA A 189 4.75 11.05 -13.17
CA ALA A 189 4.28 10.08 -12.19
C ALA A 189 2.90 10.46 -11.66
N VAL A 190 1.97 9.50 -11.69
CA VAL A 190 0.61 9.67 -11.16
C VAL A 190 0.50 8.95 -9.82
N HIS A 191 0.53 9.71 -8.74
CA HIS A 191 0.27 9.20 -7.39
C HIS A 191 -1.23 9.06 -7.18
N ALA A 192 -1.75 7.85 -7.26
CA ALA A 192 -3.16 7.55 -7.28
C ALA A 192 -3.66 7.02 -5.92
N PHE A 193 -4.79 7.51 -5.46
CA PHE A 193 -5.39 7.17 -4.18
C PHE A 193 -6.82 6.69 -4.38
N GLY A 194 -7.05 5.44 -3.99
CA GLY A 194 -8.38 4.82 -3.97
C GLY A 194 -9.07 5.02 -2.62
N PHE A 195 -10.38 5.25 -2.59
CA PHE A 195 -11.13 5.25 -1.33
C PHE A 195 -11.16 3.84 -0.71
N ARG A 196 -11.18 3.75 0.63
CA ARG A 196 -11.39 2.47 1.32
C ARG A 196 -12.70 1.83 0.87
N GLY A 197 -12.67 0.54 0.53
CA GLY A 197 -13.86 -0.18 0.07
C GLY A 197 -14.41 0.30 -1.27
N ALA A 198 -13.59 1.01 -2.06
CA ALA A 198 -13.86 1.33 -3.45
C ALA A 198 -14.14 0.07 -4.28
N HIS A 199 -15.00 0.19 -5.29
CA HIS A 199 -15.52 -0.92 -6.07
C HIS A 199 -14.43 -1.62 -6.91
N ASP A 200 -13.46 -0.88 -7.44
CA ASP A 200 -12.35 -1.46 -8.20
C ASP A 200 -11.01 -0.73 -7.95
N ALA A 201 -10.23 -1.26 -7.01
CA ALA A 201 -8.87 -0.78 -6.73
C ALA A 201 -7.89 -0.99 -7.91
N THR A 202 -8.21 -1.87 -8.86
CA THR A 202 -7.26 -2.29 -9.90
C THR A 202 -7.06 -1.22 -10.97
N ALA A 203 -8.09 -0.47 -11.35
CA ALA A 203 -7.98 0.61 -12.34
C ALA A 203 -7.10 1.76 -11.85
N VAL A 204 -7.30 2.23 -10.61
CA VAL A 204 -6.50 3.31 -10.01
C VAL A 204 -5.06 2.86 -9.78
N HIS A 205 -4.86 1.61 -9.33
CA HIS A 205 -3.52 1.04 -9.22
C HIS A 205 -2.84 0.93 -10.58
N TYR A 206 -3.55 0.50 -11.64
CA TYR A 206 -3.00 0.39 -12.99
C TYR A 206 -2.41 1.72 -13.48
N VAL A 207 -3.12 2.83 -13.26
CA VAL A 207 -2.61 4.18 -13.59
C VAL A 207 -1.32 4.51 -12.85
N ALA A 208 -1.28 4.26 -11.53
CA ALA A 208 -0.08 4.50 -10.73
C ALA A 208 1.09 3.63 -11.18
N ASP A 209 0.86 2.33 -11.36
CA ASP A 209 1.87 1.35 -11.74
C ASP A 209 2.49 1.67 -13.12
N HIS A 210 1.66 2.03 -14.11
CA HIS A 210 2.10 2.36 -15.47
C HIS A 210 2.86 3.68 -15.57
N THR A 211 2.67 4.58 -14.61
CA THR A 211 3.33 5.90 -14.57
C THR A 211 4.47 5.96 -13.56
N SER A 212 4.85 4.83 -12.93
CA SER A 212 5.82 4.79 -11.82
C SER A 212 5.41 5.67 -10.63
N GLY A 213 4.12 5.87 -10.45
CA GLY A 213 3.52 6.58 -9.35
C GLY A 213 3.17 5.67 -8.17
N VAL A 214 2.59 6.27 -7.13
CA VAL A 214 2.25 5.55 -5.89
C VAL A 214 0.77 5.26 -5.86
N TYR A 215 0.40 4.00 -5.66
CA TYR A 215 -0.95 3.65 -5.27
C TYR A 215 -1.07 3.65 -3.74
N GLY A 216 -2.11 4.29 -3.22
CA GLY A 216 -2.42 4.31 -1.80
C GLY A 216 -3.92 4.23 -1.54
N VAL A 217 -4.28 3.96 -0.28
CA VAL A 217 -5.68 3.94 0.15
C VAL A 217 -5.97 5.18 0.98
N LEU A 218 -7.03 5.89 0.60
CA LEU A 218 -7.58 7.03 1.32
C LEU A 218 -8.65 6.52 2.30
N ASN A 219 -8.29 6.48 3.57
CA ASN A 219 -9.14 6.09 4.68
C ASN A 219 -9.34 7.31 5.59
N ASP A 220 -10.49 7.37 6.30
CA ASP A 220 -10.76 8.43 7.30
C ASP A 220 -10.63 7.98 8.74
N GLU A 221 -10.15 6.77 9.01
CA GLU A 221 -10.22 6.16 10.35
C GLU A 221 -9.86 7.18 11.45
N HIS A 222 -10.81 7.42 12.36
CA HIS A 222 -10.74 8.43 13.41
C HIS A 222 -10.68 9.90 12.92
N ASP A 223 -11.45 10.24 11.88
CA ASP A 223 -11.47 11.56 11.23
C ASP A 223 -10.12 12.02 10.64
N ARG A 224 -9.23 11.07 10.35
CA ARG A 224 -7.87 11.35 9.87
C ARG A 224 -7.64 10.68 8.54
N ILE A 225 -7.13 11.46 7.59
CA ILE A 225 -6.59 10.93 6.34
C ILE A 225 -5.38 10.07 6.65
N SER A 226 -5.24 8.98 5.89
CA SER A 226 -4.13 8.05 6.08
C SER A 226 -2.77 8.76 6.11
N ASP A 227 -1.93 8.39 7.08
CA ASP A 227 -0.54 8.86 7.17
C ASP A 227 0.22 8.58 5.87
N ALA A 228 -0.18 7.55 5.12
CA ALA A 228 0.32 7.22 3.80
C ALA A 228 0.10 8.34 2.76
N PHE A 229 -1.09 8.96 2.74
CA PHE A 229 -1.36 10.10 1.85
C PHE A 229 -0.49 11.31 2.22
N ALA A 230 -0.47 11.68 3.50
CA ALA A 230 0.36 12.80 3.97
C ALA A 230 1.85 12.57 3.71
N ALA A 231 2.35 11.35 3.92
CA ALA A 231 3.72 10.96 3.62
C ALA A 231 4.03 11.03 2.11
N CYS A 232 3.07 10.67 1.25
CA CYS A 232 3.22 10.79 -0.20
C CYS A 232 3.35 12.25 -0.64
N ILE A 233 2.46 13.14 -0.17
CA ILE A 233 2.52 14.58 -0.49
C ILE A 233 3.81 15.20 0.04
N ARG A 234 4.24 14.84 1.26
CA ARG A 234 5.53 15.26 1.82
C ARG A 234 6.69 14.86 0.92
N ARG A 235 6.66 13.63 0.38
CA ARG A 235 7.70 13.13 -0.52
C ARG A 235 7.73 13.90 -1.84
N VAL A 236 6.57 14.06 -2.49
CA VAL A 236 6.45 14.82 -3.76
C VAL A 236 7.00 16.24 -3.61
N THR A 237 6.83 16.84 -2.43
CA THR A 237 7.32 18.18 -2.07
C THR A 237 8.69 18.20 -1.40
N SER A 238 9.49 17.14 -1.54
CA SER A 238 10.84 17.07 -0.96
C SER A 238 11.89 16.52 -1.92
N VAL A 239 11.70 16.69 -3.23
CA VAL A 239 12.65 16.24 -4.25
C VAL A 239 13.90 17.09 -4.24
N VAL A 240 15.07 16.47 -4.02
CA VAL A 240 16.38 17.15 -3.91
C VAL A 240 17.35 16.78 -5.02
N ALA A 241 17.13 15.64 -5.68
CA ALA A 241 17.91 15.18 -6.82
C ALA A 241 16.98 14.67 -7.91
N VAL A 242 17.33 14.97 -9.16
CA VAL A 242 16.58 14.61 -10.36
C VAL A 242 17.50 13.87 -11.31
N GLU A 243 16.96 12.96 -12.12
CA GLU A 243 17.74 12.18 -13.09
C GLU A 243 18.94 11.45 -12.45
N ALA A 244 18.74 10.92 -11.24
CA ALA A 244 19.77 10.13 -10.58
C ALA A 244 19.99 8.81 -11.35
N GLN A 245 21.23 8.57 -11.72
CA GLN A 245 21.70 7.38 -12.42
C GLN A 245 22.88 6.78 -11.68
N VAL A 246 22.95 5.45 -11.65
CA VAL A 246 24.07 4.69 -11.11
C VAL A 246 24.63 3.82 -12.23
N ASP A 247 25.86 4.09 -12.63
CA ASP A 247 26.59 3.30 -13.61
C ASP A 247 27.39 2.21 -12.90
N LEU A 248 27.34 1.00 -13.46
CA LEU A 248 27.93 -0.20 -12.90
C LEU A 248 28.96 -0.75 -13.87
N THR A 249 30.13 -1.09 -13.37
CA THR A 249 31.21 -1.71 -14.15
C THR A 249 31.83 -2.87 -13.38
N CYS A 250 32.02 -4.02 -14.03
CA CYS A 250 32.76 -5.14 -13.45
C CYS A 250 34.27 -4.86 -13.49
N GLY A 251 35.00 -5.33 -12.47
CA GLY A 251 36.44 -5.08 -12.33
C GLY A 251 37.23 -5.42 -13.60
N ALA A 252 38.02 -4.47 -14.11
CA ALA A 252 38.64 -4.56 -15.45
C ALA A 252 39.49 -5.83 -15.63
N TYR A 253 40.14 -6.27 -14.55
CA TYR A 253 41.02 -7.45 -14.55
C TYR A 253 40.39 -8.69 -13.91
N SER A 254 39.17 -8.57 -13.37
CA SER A 254 38.46 -9.70 -12.80
C SER A 254 37.64 -10.44 -13.85
N ARG A 255 37.44 -11.73 -13.63
CA ARG A 255 36.51 -12.54 -14.45
C ARG A 255 35.07 -12.43 -13.94
N ALA A 256 34.72 -11.32 -13.29
CA ALA A 256 33.35 -11.05 -12.88
C ALA A 256 32.49 -10.65 -14.09
N SER A 257 31.22 -11.06 -14.09
CA SER A 257 30.24 -10.64 -15.09
C SER A 257 28.89 -10.30 -14.46
N LEU A 258 28.25 -9.26 -14.99
CA LEU A 258 26.97 -8.74 -14.57
C LEU A 258 25.85 -9.60 -15.15
N LEU A 259 25.11 -10.31 -14.30
CA LEU A 259 24.07 -11.25 -14.73
C LEU A 259 22.69 -10.58 -14.79
N ALA A 260 22.27 -9.97 -13.69
CA ALA A 260 20.93 -9.40 -13.56
C ALA A 260 20.91 -8.31 -12.49
N ILE A 261 19.92 -7.42 -12.57
CA ILE A 261 19.68 -6.38 -11.58
C ILE A 261 18.23 -6.47 -11.11
N GLU A 262 18.03 -6.64 -9.82
CA GLU A 262 16.73 -6.50 -9.18
C GLU A 262 16.56 -5.03 -8.75
N SER A 263 15.94 -4.25 -9.64
CA SER A 263 15.79 -2.79 -9.49
C SER A 263 14.41 -2.36 -8.96
N GLY A 264 13.48 -3.30 -8.78
CA GLY A 264 12.07 -3.00 -8.49
C GLY A 264 11.39 -2.33 -9.69
N HIS A 265 10.84 -1.12 -9.49
CA HIS A 265 10.24 -0.31 -10.57
C HIS A 265 11.21 0.60 -11.32
N HIS A 266 12.49 0.58 -10.96
CA HIS A 266 13.47 1.47 -11.56
C HIS A 266 13.99 0.86 -12.88
N LYS A 267 14.14 1.69 -13.90
CA LYS A 267 14.69 1.24 -15.19
C LYS A 267 16.15 0.86 -15.01
N TYR A 268 16.59 -0.16 -15.71
CA TYR A 268 17.99 -0.57 -15.73
C TYR A 268 18.35 -1.12 -17.11
N HIS A 269 19.65 -1.21 -17.35
CA HIS A 269 20.21 -1.86 -18.53
C HIS A 269 21.46 -2.64 -18.12
N VAL A 270 21.67 -3.78 -18.76
CA VAL A 270 22.90 -4.56 -18.68
C VAL A 270 23.40 -4.70 -20.11
N ASP A 271 24.65 -4.32 -20.34
CA ASP A 271 25.24 -4.36 -21.67
C ASP A 271 25.41 -5.80 -22.15
N GLU A 272 25.43 -6.01 -23.47
CA GLU A 272 25.57 -7.33 -24.09
C GLU A 272 26.86 -8.05 -23.65
N ASN A 273 27.92 -7.28 -23.38
CA ASN A 273 29.20 -7.81 -22.91
C ASN A 273 29.14 -8.29 -21.44
N ARG A 274 28.07 -7.98 -20.70
CA ARG A 274 27.91 -8.26 -19.26
C ARG A 274 29.06 -7.73 -18.39
N ARG A 275 29.70 -6.65 -18.83
CA ARG A 275 30.80 -5.98 -18.10
C ARG A 275 30.37 -4.64 -17.54
N SER A 276 29.28 -4.08 -18.04
CA SER A 276 28.76 -2.79 -17.61
C SER A 276 27.24 -2.76 -17.69
N GLY A 277 26.65 -1.78 -17.03
CA GLY A 277 25.22 -1.50 -17.05
C GLY A 277 24.90 -0.24 -16.27
N PHE A 278 23.64 0.15 -16.21
CA PHE A 278 23.20 1.29 -15.43
C PHE A 278 21.85 1.05 -14.78
N ILE A 279 21.59 1.79 -13.70
CA ILE A 279 20.33 1.83 -12.98
C ILE A 279 19.85 3.29 -12.93
N TYR A 280 18.66 3.54 -13.45
CA TYR A 280 18.04 4.85 -13.39
C TYR A 280 17.16 4.96 -12.13
N ALA A 281 17.73 5.55 -11.08
CA ALA A 281 17.05 5.79 -9.81
C ALA A 281 16.02 6.93 -9.88
N GLY A 282 16.14 7.83 -10.86
CA GLY A 282 15.15 8.87 -11.14
C GLY A 282 15.18 10.02 -10.13
N ALA A 283 14.01 10.50 -9.72
CA ALA A 283 13.90 11.57 -8.73
C ALA A 283 14.04 11.01 -7.30
N LEU A 284 14.91 11.63 -6.51
CA LEU A 284 15.15 11.23 -5.12
C LEU A 284 14.74 12.35 -4.16
N CYS A 285 14.06 11.95 -3.10
CA CYS A 285 13.56 12.84 -2.06
C CYS A 285 14.47 12.85 -0.84
N ALA A 286 14.41 13.91 -0.04
CA ALA A 286 15.14 13.99 1.21
C ALA A 286 14.81 12.79 2.13
N GLY A 287 15.83 12.06 2.56
CA GLY A 287 15.71 10.84 3.36
C GLY A 287 15.41 9.56 2.57
N ASP A 288 15.33 9.61 1.24
CA ASP A 288 15.14 8.40 0.44
C ASP A 288 16.35 7.48 0.52
N VAL A 289 16.08 6.18 0.61
CA VAL A 289 17.09 5.13 0.48
C VAL A 289 16.60 4.15 -0.58
N LYS A 290 17.40 3.95 -1.63
CA LYS A 290 17.15 2.98 -2.70
C LYS A 290 18.24 1.91 -2.67
N ASN A 291 17.84 0.67 -2.49
CA ASN A 291 18.64 -0.52 -2.46
C ASN A 291 18.41 -1.32 -3.74
N PHE A 292 19.46 -1.60 -4.50
CA PHE A 292 19.39 -2.41 -5.71
C PHE A 292 20.25 -3.65 -5.53
N LEU A 293 19.69 -4.84 -5.78
CA LEU A 293 20.47 -6.07 -5.74
C LEU A 293 21.00 -6.37 -7.14
N VAL A 294 22.31 -6.38 -7.26
CA VAL A 294 23.03 -6.70 -8.48
C VAL A 294 23.61 -8.11 -8.35
N TYR A 295 23.27 -8.99 -9.29
CA TYR A 295 23.79 -10.35 -9.31
C TYR A 295 25.00 -10.43 -10.22
N VAL A 296 26.12 -10.87 -9.65
CA VAL A 296 27.41 -10.99 -10.35
C VAL A 296 27.85 -12.45 -10.36
N ASP A 297 28.21 -12.96 -11.54
CA ASP A 297 28.89 -14.25 -11.66
C ASP A 297 30.39 -14.05 -11.47
N VAL A 298 30.98 -14.83 -10.57
CA VAL A 298 32.41 -14.75 -10.27
C VAL A 298 33.09 -16.04 -10.72
N ASP A 299 33.82 -15.96 -11.82
CA ASP A 299 34.58 -17.10 -12.36
C ASP A 299 35.81 -17.43 -11.52
N ARG A 300 36.39 -18.61 -11.80
CA ARG A 300 37.66 -19.04 -11.22
C ARG A 300 38.81 -18.15 -11.69
N GLU A 301 39.56 -17.60 -10.73
CA GLU A 301 40.79 -16.85 -11.01
C GLU A 301 42.04 -17.68 -10.68
N ALA A 302 43.09 -17.49 -11.49
CA ALA A 302 44.34 -18.24 -11.38
C ALA A 302 45.28 -17.68 -10.31
N ASN A 303 45.26 -16.36 -10.10
CA ASN A 303 46.08 -15.63 -9.13
C ASN A 303 45.22 -14.54 -8.46
N GLY A 304 45.15 -14.52 -7.13
CA GLY A 304 44.53 -13.39 -6.42
C GLY A 304 44.04 -13.74 -5.02
N GLY A 305 44.35 -12.88 -4.06
CA GLY A 305 43.75 -12.90 -2.72
C GLY A 305 42.45 -12.11 -2.61
N VAL A 306 42.19 -11.19 -3.55
CA VAL A 306 41.03 -10.30 -3.60
C VAL A 306 40.55 -10.23 -5.04
N THR A 307 39.23 -10.32 -5.25
CA THR A 307 38.56 -10.17 -6.55
C THR A 307 37.70 -8.92 -6.52
N GLU A 308 37.88 -8.07 -7.53
CA GLU A 308 37.02 -6.90 -7.76
C GLU A 308 35.72 -7.36 -8.43
N LEU A 309 34.59 -7.13 -7.77
CA LEU A 309 33.30 -7.60 -8.26
C LEU A 309 32.65 -6.56 -9.16
N LEU A 310 32.41 -5.39 -8.58
CA LEU A 310 31.56 -4.36 -9.17
C LEU A 310 31.99 -2.99 -8.64
N THR A 311 32.17 -2.06 -9.54
CA THR A 311 32.36 -0.64 -9.24
C THR A 311 31.08 0.09 -9.62
N ALA A 312 30.61 0.95 -8.72
CA ALA A 312 29.45 1.79 -8.92
C ALA A 312 29.89 3.26 -8.92
N HIS A 313 29.46 3.98 -9.95
CA HIS A 313 29.54 5.42 -10.07
C HIS A 313 28.12 5.97 -10.11
N GLY A 314 27.92 7.23 -9.74
CA GLY A 314 26.60 7.82 -9.87
C GLY A 314 26.64 9.29 -10.24
N THR A 315 25.57 9.73 -10.87
CA THR A 315 25.36 11.12 -11.26
C THR A 315 23.94 11.52 -10.96
N TYR A 316 23.71 12.78 -10.60
CA TYR A 316 22.37 13.34 -10.50
C TYR A 316 22.40 14.84 -10.81
N ILE A 317 21.23 15.39 -11.12
CA ILE A 317 21.03 16.84 -11.25
C ILE A 317 20.49 17.38 -9.93
N ASP A 318 21.19 18.34 -9.33
CA ASP A 318 20.73 19.01 -8.11
C ASP A 318 19.42 19.75 -8.35
N ALA A 319 18.38 19.43 -7.58
CA ALA A 319 17.05 20.01 -7.75
C ALA A 319 17.01 21.53 -7.47
N ALA A 320 17.85 22.04 -6.57
CA ALA A 320 17.98 23.49 -6.32
C ALA A 320 18.88 24.20 -7.33
N ARG A 321 19.80 23.47 -7.96
CA ARG A 321 20.82 24.00 -8.88
C ARG A 321 20.85 23.21 -10.18
N ARG A 322 19.70 23.09 -10.85
CA ARG A 322 19.46 22.18 -11.99
C ARG A 322 20.32 22.37 -13.26
N LYS A 323 21.34 23.23 -13.22
CA LYS A 323 22.37 23.36 -14.27
C LYS A 323 23.67 22.61 -13.93
N GLU A 324 23.79 22.06 -12.72
CA GLU A 324 24.98 21.36 -12.26
C GLU A 324 24.69 19.85 -12.12
N THR A 325 25.43 19.05 -12.89
CA THR A 325 25.49 17.60 -12.70
C THR A 325 26.46 17.32 -11.57
N VAL A 326 25.97 16.66 -10.52
CA VAL A 326 26.78 16.26 -9.38
C VAL A 326 27.21 14.81 -9.56
N HIS A 327 28.52 14.57 -9.49
CA HIS A 327 29.09 13.24 -9.47
C HIS A 327 29.17 12.71 -8.04
N LEU A 328 28.74 11.47 -7.85
CA LEU A 328 28.87 10.72 -6.61
C LEU A 328 30.25 10.08 -6.52
N ASP A 329 30.74 9.91 -5.29
CA ASP A 329 31.97 9.18 -5.06
C ASP A 329 31.86 7.75 -5.56
N GLU A 330 32.89 7.31 -6.28
CA GLU A 330 33.03 5.93 -6.71
C GLU A 330 33.11 4.98 -5.52
N ARG A 331 32.43 3.83 -5.65
CA ARG A 331 32.47 2.76 -4.66
C ARG A 331 32.66 1.41 -5.34
N MET A 332 33.60 0.64 -4.82
CA MET A 332 33.93 -0.68 -5.35
C MET A 332 33.63 -1.77 -4.32
N ALA A 333 32.93 -2.81 -4.76
CA ALA A 333 32.76 -4.05 -4.02
C ALA A 333 33.87 -5.02 -4.38
N VAL A 334 34.52 -5.55 -3.34
CA VAL A 334 35.56 -6.57 -3.46
C VAL A 334 35.23 -7.75 -2.56
N VAL A 335 35.70 -8.93 -2.95
CA VAL A 335 35.57 -10.15 -2.13
C VAL A 335 36.93 -10.83 -1.99
N GLN A 336 37.19 -11.41 -0.82
CA GLN A 336 38.45 -12.10 -0.56
C GLN A 336 38.38 -13.56 -1.01
N ARG A 337 39.43 -14.06 -1.67
CA ARG A 337 39.53 -15.49 -2.00
C ARG A 337 40.18 -16.26 -0.85
N ARG A 338 39.37 -16.83 0.05
CA ARG A 338 39.81 -17.54 1.26
C ARG A 338 38.87 -18.71 1.59
N ASP A 339 39.46 -19.80 2.05
CA ASP A 339 38.72 -20.99 2.48
C ASP A 339 38.34 -20.85 3.97
N LYS A 340 37.52 -19.84 4.28
CA LYS A 340 36.92 -19.59 5.60
C LYS A 340 35.40 -19.55 5.43
N VAL A 341 34.64 -19.89 6.48
CA VAL A 341 33.21 -19.57 6.56
C VAL A 341 33.04 -18.06 6.35
N PRO A 342 32.30 -17.64 5.31
CA PRO A 342 32.13 -16.23 5.00
C PRO A 342 31.20 -15.54 6.01
N ASP A 343 31.49 -14.27 6.28
CA ASP A 343 30.60 -13.43 7.07
C ASP A 343 29.54 -12.83 6.12
N VAL A 344 28.26 -13.08 6.43
CA VAL A 344 27.14 -12.60 5.60
C VAL A 344 26.75 -11.18 5.99
N SER A 345 26.67 -10.29 5.00
CA SER A 345 26.22 -8.91 5.20
C SER A 345 24.75 -8.86 5.60
N ARG A 346 24.48 -8.30 6.79
CA ARG A 346 23.11 -8.13 7.31
C ARG A 346 22.24 -7.26 6.40
N ASP A 347 22.83 -6.20 5.82
CA ASP A 347 22.13 -5.29 4.91
C ASP A 347 21.69 -5.99 3.62
N VAL A 348 22.57 -6.82 3.04
CA VAL A 348 22.28 -7.58 1.83
C VAL A 348 21.23 -8.66 2.11
N ALA A 349 21.37 -9.37 3.24
CA ALA A 349 20.41 -10.37 3.68
C ALA A 349 19.01 -9.76 3.93
N ALA A 350 18.94 -8.61 4.61
CA ALA A 350 17.67 -7.92 4.84
C ALA A 350 16.99 -7.48 3.54
N GLU A 351 17.76 -7.03 2.56
CA GLU A 351 17.23 -6.65 1.25
C GLU A 351 16.75 -7.87 0.44
N LEU A 352 17.47 -8.99 0.50
CA LEU A 352 17.06 -10.26 -0.13
C LEU A 352 15.72 -10.75 0.44
N VAL A 353 15.59 -10.76 1.77
CA VAL A 353 14.34 -11.13 2.44
C VAL A 353 13.19 -10.21 2.02
N ARG A 354 13.44 -8.90 1.91
CA ARG A 354 12.44 -7.94 1.45
C ARG A 354 12.00 -8.24 0.01
N VAL A 355 12.93 -8.52 -0.89
CA VAL A 355 12.64 -8.87 -2.29
C VAL A 355 11.86 -10.19 -2.38
N ASP A 356 12.24 -11.20 -1.60
CA ASP A 356 11.51 -12.48 -1.55
C ASP A 356 10.09 -12.30 -1.01
N THR A 357 9.91 -11.46 0.01
CA THR A 357 8.59 -11.08 0.54
C THR A 357 7.74 -10.38 -0.53
N VAL A 358 8.33 -9.49 -1.34
CA VAL A 358 7.62 -8.83 -2.45
C VAL A 358 7.19 -9.83 -3.51
N LYS A 359 8.06 -10.77 -3.88
CA LYS A 359 7.74 -11.85 -4.83
C LYS A 359 6.62 -12.72 -4.31
N MET A 360 6.70 -13.14 -3.05
CA MET A 360 5.67 -13.90 -2.35
C MET A 360 4.30 -13.19 -2.40
N VAL A 361 4.22 -11.94 -1.95
CA VAL A 361 2.96 -11.17 -1.93
C VAL A 361 2.41 -10.98 -3.34
N THR A 362 3.28 -10.78 -4.33
CA THR A 362 2.87 -10.69 -5.75
C THR A 362 2.23 -11.99 -6.20
N THR A 363 2.84 -13.14 -5.91
CA THR A 363 2.27 -14.45 -6.30
C THR A 363 0.93 -14.73 -5.61
N VAL A 364 0.79 -14.39 -4.32
CA VAL A 364 -0.49 -14.52 -3.60
C VAL A 364 -1.54 -13.60 -4.20
N LEU A 365 -1.17 -12.35 -4.54
CA LEU A 365 -2.07 -11.39 -5.17
C LEU A 365 -2.59 -11.87 -6.52
N ASP A 366 -1.71 -12.40 -7.38
CA ASP A 366 -2.09 -12.87 -8.71
C ASP A 366 -3.09 -14.04 -8.59
N ARG A 367 -2.81 -15.02 -7.72
CA ARG A 367 -3.76 -16.10 -7.42
C ARG A 367 -5.08 -15.60 -6.83
N PHE A 368 -5.03 -14.57 -5.99
CA PHE A 368 -6.22 -13.96 -5.40
C PHE A 368 -7.09 -13.25 -6.44
N LYS A 369 -6.47 -12.63 -7.46
CA LYS A 369 -7.18 -12.07 -8.62
C LYS A 369 -7.79 -13.18 -9.49
N ASP A 370 -7.01 -14.22 -9.81
CA ASP A 370 -7.41 -15.29 -10.73
C ASP A 370 -8.55 -16.16 -10.18
N LYS A 371 -8.52 -16.50 -8.88
CA LYS A 371 -9.58 -17.28 -8.22
C LYS A 371 -10.87 -16.47 -7.99
N GLY A 372 -10.88 -15.19 -8.37
CA GLY A 372 -11.97 -14.25 -8.16
C GLY A 372 -11.98 -13.72 -6.72
N SER A 373 -11.48 -12.50 -6.52
CA SER A 373 -11.40 -11.85 -5.20
C SER A 373 -12.75 -11.69 -4.48
N ALA A 374 -13.87 -11.84 -5.21
CA ALA A 374 -15.24 -11.78 -4.71
C ALA A 374 -15.81 -13.17 -4.31
N LEU A 375 -15.09 -14.27 -4.55
CA LEU A 375 -15.54 -15.60 -4.20
C LEU A 375 -15.51 -15.81 -2.68
N ALA A 376 -16.57 -16.42 -2.13
CA ALA A 376 -16.65 -16.70 -0.70
C ALA A 376 -15.45 -17.56 -0.23
N GLY A 377 -14.75 -17.11 0.81
CA GLY A 377 -13.58 -17.78 1.37
C GLY A 377 -12.24 -17.47 0.68
N ALA A 378 -12.24 -16.83 -0.51
CA ALA A 378 -11.00 -16.52 -1.22
C ALA A 378 -10.05 -15.61 -0.41
N ALA A 379 -10.61 -14.65 0.32
CA ALA A 379 -9.83 -13.77 1.20
C ALA A 379 -9.18 -14.54 2.37
N THR A 380 -9.90 -15.50 2.95
CA THR A 380 -9.38 -16.36 4.01
C THR A 380 -8.27 -17.26 3.47
N THR A 381 -8.47 -17.88 2.30
CA THR A 381 -7.44 -18.69 1.63
C THR A 381 -6.20 -17.88 1.29
N ALA A 382 -6.36 -16.66 0.78
CA ALA A 382 -5.24 -15.77 0.51
C ALA A 382 -4.49 -15.39 1.80
N ALA A 383 -5.20 -15.14 2.90
CA ALA A 383 -4.58 -14.85 4.19
C ALA A 383 -3.81 -16.05 4.75
N THR A 384 -4.34 -17.28 4.63
CA THR A 384 -3.63 -18.49 5.06
C THR A 384 -2.41 -18.77 4.18
N GLU A 385 -2.55 -18.64 2.85
CA GLU A 385 -1.41 -18.79 1.93
C GLU A 385 -0.31 -17.76 2.25
N LEU A 386 -0.68 -16.51 2.51
CA LEU A 386 0.26 -15.45 2.86
C LEU A 386 1.04 -15.78 4.14
N ARG A 387 0.36 -16.27 5.17
CA ARG A 387 0.96 -16.68 6.44
C ARG A 387 1.93 -17.83 6.26
N GLU A 388 1.53 -18.86 5.53
CA GLU A 388 2.35 -20.06 5.30
C GLU A 388 3.63 -19.73 4.51
N GLU A 389 3.52 -18.93 3.46
CA GLU A 389 4.68 -18.48 2.69
C GLU A 389 5.59 -17.57 3.52
N TRP A 390 5.03 -16.68 4.35
CA TRP A 390 5.82 -15.82 5.25
C TRP A 390 6.64 -16.65 6.25
N CYS A 391 6.05 -17.71 6.82
CA CYS A 391 6.77 -18.66 7.66
C CYS A 391 7.97 -19.31 6.93
N ARG A 392 7.84 -19.62 5.64
CA ARG A 392 8.95 -20.15 4.82
C ARG A 392 10.04 -19.10 4.61
N VAL A 393 9.68 -17.86 4.30
CA VAL A 393 10.65 -16.75 4.16
C VAL A 393 11.40 -16.52 5.47
N LYS A 394 10.70 -16.54 6.61
CA LYS A 394 11.32 -16.40 7.95
C LYS A 394 12.30 -17.51 8.30
N ALA A 395 12.07 -18.73 7.80
CA ALA A 395 12.95 -19.87 8.04
C ALA A 395 14.23 -19.86 7.17
N SER A 396 14.33 -18.95 6.19
CA SER A 396 15.48 -18.86 5.29
C SER A 396 16.78 -18.46 6.01
N GLU A 397 17.92 -18.82 5.42
CA GLU A 397 19.24 -18.41 5.94
C GLU A 397 19.41 -16.88 5.92
N ASP A 398 18.87 -16.23 4.89
CA ASP A 398 18.89 -14.78 4.74
C ASP A 398 18.06 -14.09 5.83
N ALA A 399 16.93 -14.65 6.24
CA ALA A 399 16.16 -14.14 7.37
C ALA A 399 16.94 -14.21 8.69
N ARG A 400 17.63 -15.33 8.96
CA ARG A 400 18.51 -15.42 10.14
C ARG A 400 19.65 -14.39 10.08
N ALA A 401 20.23 -14.15 8.91
CA ALA A 401 21.32 -13.20 8.73
C ALA A 401 20.86 -11.72 8.82
N ALA A 402 19.66 -11.39 8.35
CA ALA A 402 19.09 -10.04 8.36
C ALA A 402 18.87 -9.47 9.78
N GLY A 403 18.63 -10.34 10.76
CA GLY A 403 18.38 -10.00 12.15
C GLY A 403 16.92 -9.65 12.47
N ALA A 404 16.55 -9.80 13.75
CA ALA A 404 15.17 -9.73 14.21
C ALA A 404 14.47 -8.38 13.95
N ALA A 405 15.18 -7.26 14.05
CA ALA A 405 14.60 -5.93 13.88
C ALA A 405 14.06 -5.70 12.45
N SER A 406 14.81 -6.14 11.43
CA SER A 406 14.39 -6.03 10.02
C SER A 406 13.17 -6.92 9.74
N LEU A 407 13.16 -8.12 10.31
CA LEU A 407 12.05 -9.07 10.18
C LEU A 407 10.78 -8.58 10.87
N ALA A 408 10.88 -7.98 12.05
CA ALA A 408 9.74 -7.49 12.82
C ALA A 408 8.95 -6.40 12.07
N VAL A 409 9.63 -5.57 11.27
CA VAL A 409 8.94 -4.56 10.43
C VAL A 409 8.11 -5.24 9.34
N LEU A 410 8.69 -6.19 8.61
CA LEU A 410 7.99 -6.92 7.57
C LEU A 410 6.85 -7.77 8.15
N GLU A 411 7.08 -8.43 9.28
CA GLU A 411 6.08 -9.24 9.98
C GLU A 411 4.84 -8.42 10.32
N ARG A 412 5.01 -7.25 10.94
CA ARG A 412 3.88 -6.36 11.24
C ARG A 412 3.11 -5.93 10.00
N GLU A 413 3.81 -5.65 8.89
CA GLU A 413 3.15 -5.27 7.64
C GLU A 413 2.39 -6.45 7.00
N ILE A 414 2.91 -7.68 7.10
CA ILE A 414 2.22 -8.89 6.64
C ILE A 414 1.00 -9.20 7.52
N GLU A 415 1.11 -9.09 8.84
CA GLU A 415 -0.02 -9.25 9.76
C GLU A 415 -1.13 -8.24 9.49
N GLU A 416 -0.78 -6.98 9.22
CA GLU A 416 -1.74 -5.95 8.82
C GLU A 416 -2.44 -6.32 7.50
N MET A 417 -1.68 -6.85 6.54
CA MET A 417 -2.19 -7.31 5.24
C MET A 417 -3.15 -8.50 5.41
N GLU A 418 -2.80 -9.50 6.21
CA GLU A 418 -3.68 -10.62 6.56
C GLU A 418 -4.98 -10.14 7.20
N ALA A 419 -4.89 -9.24 8.19
CA ALA A 419 -6.06 -8.67 8.85
C ALA A 419 -6.93 -7.85 7.88
N SER A 420 -6.32 -7.17 6.90
CA SER A 420 -7.04 -6.40 5.87
C SER A 420 -7.79 -7.28 4.87
N LEU A 421 -7.25 -8.46 4.54
CA LEU A 421 -7.92 -9.46 3.69
C LEU A 421 -9.23 -9.91 4.33
N ILE A 422 -9.23 -10.19 5.63
CA ILE A 422 -10.43 -10.59 6.37
C ILE A 422 -11.47 -9.46 6.42
N ARG A 423 -11.04 -8.19 6.44
CA ARG A 423 -11.93 -7.01 6.48
C ARG A 423 -12.41 -6.53 5.11
N CYS A 424 -12.37 -7.36 4.07
CA CYS A 424 -12.78 -7.02 2.69
C CYS A 424 -12.04 -5.81 2.07
N THR A 425 -10.85 -5.46 2.58
CA THR A 425 -10.00 -4.36 2.06
C THR A 425 -8.62 -4.85 1.60
N GLY A 426 -8.46 -6.17 1.54
CA GLY A 426 -7.19 -6.84 1.26
C GLY A 426 -6.56 -6.44 -0.06
N LEU A 427 -7.34 -6.41 -1.15
CA LEU A 427 -6.81 -6.08 -2.48
C LEU A 427 -6.11 -4.72 -2.51
N SER A 428 -6.79 -3.67 -2.05
CA SER A 428 -6.22 -2.31 -2.00
C SER A 428 -5.00 -2.21 -1.08
N THR A 429 -4.99 -2.97 0.03
CA THR A 429 -3.88 -2.97 0.99
C THR A 429 -2.65 -3.67 0.40
N MET A 430 -2.84 -4.83 -0.24
CA MET A 430 -1.78 -5.56 -0.94
C MET A 430 -1.15 -4.73 -2.06
N LEU A 431 -1.98 -4.11 -2.90
CA LEU A 431 -1.51 -3.25 -4.01
C LEU A 431 -0.74 -2.03 -3.48
N SER A 432 -1.23 -1.39 -2.42
CA SER A 432 -0.54 -0.27 -1.76
C SER A 432 0.80 -0.71 -1.17
N TRP A 433 0.83 -1.84 -0.45
CA TRP A 433 2.06 -2.40 0.12
C TRP A 433 3.09 -2.74 -0.97
N LEU A 434 2.68 -3.42 -2.04
CA LEU A 434 3.55 -3.77 -3.16
C LEU A 434 4.15 -2.52 -3.80
N THR A 435 3.32 -1.51 -4.07
CA THR A 435 3.80 -0.26 -4.67
C THR A 435 4.85 0.42 -3.79
N ARG A 436 4.62 0.47 -2.46
CA ARG A 436 5.60 1.03 -1.51
C ARG A 436 6.93 0.29 -1.53
N HIS A 437 6.90 -1.03 -1.55
CA HIS A 437 8.13 -1.85 -1.54
C HIS A 437 8.85 -1.85 -2.88
N LYS A 438 8.12 -1.86 -3.99
CA LYS A 438 8.71 -1.81 -5.33
C LYS A 438 9.37 -0.47 -5.65
N LEU A 439 8.79 0.63 -5.16
CA LEU A 439 9.37 1.98 -5.25
C LEU A 439 10.29 2.31 -4.07
N GLN A 440 10.42 1.43 -3.09
CA GLN A 440 11.22 1.62 -1.87
C GLN A 440 10.94 2.93 -1.17
N LEU A 441 9.69 3.06 -0.73
CA LEU A 441 9.16 4.23 -0.05
C LEU A 441 9.10 3.95 1.44
N HIS A 442 10.07 4.47 2.18
CA HIS A 442 10.09 4.36 3.64
C HIS A 442 9.04 5.29 4.26
N THR A 443 8.18 4.74 5.10
CA THR A 443 7.34 5.54 6.00
C THR A 443 8.21 6.05 7.15
N VAL A 444 7.90 7.25 7.68
CA VAL A 444 8.70 7.91 8.72
C VAL A 444 8.88 7.03 9.97
N ALA A 445 7.92 6.14 10.25
CA ALA A 445 7.98 5.15 11.33
C ALA A 445 9.09 4.09 11.17
N ALA A 446 9.51 3.76 9.94
CA ALA A 446 10.61 2.83 9.69
C ALA A 446 11.99 3.50 9.81
N ALA A 447 12.07 4.82 9.60
CA ALA A 447 13.30 5.59 9.71
C ALA A 447 13.72 5.81 11.17
N THR A 448 12.77 6.05 12.07
CA THR A 448 13.03 6.20 13.51
C THR A 448 13.50 4.90 14.17
N ALA A 449 12.98 3.75 13.73
CA ALA A 449 13.41 2.44 14.23
C ALA A 449 14.86 2.07 13.83
N ARG A 450 15.35 2.55 12.68
CA ARG A 450 16.76 2.37 12.26
C ARG A 450 17.72 3.33 12.97
N ALA A 451 17.24 4.49 13.40
CA ALA A 451 18.04 5.45 14.15
C ALA A 451 18.18 5.09 15.65
N SER A 452 17.28 4.26 16.19
CA SER A 452 17.21 3.95 17.62
C SER A 452 17.86 2.62 18.04
N SER A 453 18.83 2.08 17.29
CA SER A 453 19.55 0.86 17.70
C SER A 453 20.59 1.11 18.80
N ALA A 454 20.18 1.77 19.88
CA ALA A 454 20.90 1.78 21.16
C ALA A 454 20.16 0.85 22.14
N PRO A 455 20.87 0.05 22.96
CA PRO A 455 20.24 -0.98 23.77
C PRO A 455 19.44 -0.36 24.93
N PRO A 456 18.17 -0.73 25.14
CA PRO A 456 17.47 -0.33 26.35
C PRO A 456 17.93 -1.19 27.53
N SER A 457 18.39 -0.53 28.58
CA SER A 457 18.58 -1.10 29.91
C SER A 457 17.25 -1.53 30.50
N SER A 458 17.23 -2.78 30.96
CA SER A 458 16.25 -3.48 31.80
C SER A 458 15.29 -2.62 32.64
N LEU A 459 13.98 -2.87 32.51
CA LEU A 459 13.02 -2.77 33.62
C LEU A 459 11.78 -3.65 33.36
N ASN A 460 11.32 -4.27 34.44
CA ASN A 460 10.51 -5.49 34.54
C ASN A 460 9.06 -5.38 34.04
N VAL A 461 8.55 -6.50 33.53
CA VAL A 461 7.13 -6.78 33.31
C VAL A 461 6.60 -7.54 34.53
N MET A 462 5.48 -7.09 35.11
CA MET A 462 4.66 -7.90 36.02
C MET A 462 3.39 -8.30 35.27
N GLU A 463 3.23 -9.61 35.19
CA GLU A 463 2.13 -10.40 34.63
C GLU A 463 1.05 -10.59 35.70
N VAL A 464 -0.24 -10.57 35.33
CA VAL A 464 -1.33 -11.14 36.14
C VAL A 464 -2.39 -11.77 35.23
N GLU A 465 -2.66 -13.06 35.50
CA GLU A 465 -3.68 -13.96 34.92
C GLU A 465 -5.12 -13.67 35.40
N ALA A 466 -6.14 -14.21 34.69
CA ALA A 466 -7.23 -14.99 35.31
C ALA A 466 -8.26 -15.61 34.32
N ASN A 467 -8.21 -16.95 34.24
CA ASN A 467 -9.22 -18.03 34.11
C ASN A 467 -10.72 -17.84 33.71
N ALA A 468 -11.10 -18.64 32.70
CA ALA A 468 -12.09 -19.75 32.62
C ALA A 468 -13.41 -19.80 33.44
N ILE A 469 -14.54 -20.09 32.75
CA ILE A 469 -15.65 -20.98 33.18
C ILE A 469 -16.28 -21.70 31.96
N ALA A 470 -16.65 -22.97 32.15
CA ALA A 470 -17.16 -23.93 31.15
C ALA A 470 -18.66 -24.28 31.29
N ALA A 471 -19.14 -25.02 30.28
CA ALA A 471 -20.17 -26.09 30.30
C ALA A 471 -21.65 -25.78 29.97
N GLY A 472 -22.24 -26.67 29.14
CA GLY A 472 -23.69 -26.92 29.09
C GLY A 472 -24.23 -27.42 27.74
N GLU A 473 -24.23 -28.75 27.52
CA GLU A 473 -24.93 -29.44 26.41
C GLU A 473 -26.46 -29.48 26.60
N GLY A 474 -27.22 -29.58 25.51
CA GLY A 474 -28.66 -29.89 25.53
C GLY A 474 -29.26 -30.17 24.14
N ASN A 475 -29.76 -31.38 23.95
CA ASN A 475 -30.27 -31.98 22.71
C ASN A 475 -31.77 -32.31 22.86
N VAL A 476 -32.68 -31.85 21.96
CA VAL A 476 -34.03 -32.43 21.68
C VAL A 476 -34.50 -31.91 20.30
N LYS A 477 -34.60 -32.72 19.23
CA LYS A 477 -35.63 -33.71 18.79
C LYS A 477 -36.85 -33.12 18.03
N GLU A 478 -36.93 -33.56 16.77
CA GLU A 478 -37.98 -33.46 15.73
C GLU A 478 -39.38 -33.94 16.16
N VAL A 479 -40.45 -33.32 15.63
CA VAL A 479 -41.72 -34.00 15.25
C VAL A 479 -42.39 -33.27 14.06
N ALA A 480 -42.77 -34.06 13.05
CA ALA A 480 -43.52 -33.68 11.86
C ALA A 480 -45.05 -33.73 12.08
N GLY A 481 -45.79 -32.91 11.34
CA GLY A 481 -47.24 -33.01 11.15
C GLY A 481 -47.69 -32.16 9.97
N GLY A 482 -48.16 -32.79 8.89
CA GLY A 482 -48.62 -32.12 7.67
C GLY A 482 -50.13 -32.03 7.55
N VAL A 483 -50.63 -31.03 6.80
CA VAL A 483 -51.90 -31.08 6.04
C VAL A 483 -51.77 -30.20 4.79
N ALA A 484 -52.26 -30.72 3.67
CA ALA A 484 -52.25 -30.14 2.33
C ALA A 484 -53.22 -28.95 2.16
N GLY A 485 -52.83 -27.98 1.34
CA GLY A 485 -53.70 -26.91 0.83
C GLY A 485 -52.96 -26.07 -0.20
N GLY A 486 -53.36 -26.16 -1.47
CA GLY A 486 -52.74 -25.43 -2.58
C GLY A 486 -52.82 -23.92 -2.38
N THR A 487 -51.68 -23.27 -2.26
CA THR A 487 -51.53 -21.81 -2.33
C THR A 487 -50.09 -21.54 -2.82
N LYS A 488 -49.90 -20.47 -3.61
CA LYS A 488 -48.59 -19.99 -4.11
C LYS A 488 -47.45 -20.37 -3.15
N ARG A 489 -46.42 -21.08 -3.60
CA ARG A 489 -45.21 -21.37 -2.80
C ARG A 489 -44.59 -20.03 -2.36
N LYS A 490 -45.05 -19.49 -1.24
CA LYS A 490 -44.30 -18.56 -0.41
C LYS A 490 -43.07 -19.34 0.03
N CYS A 491 -41.89 -18.78 -0.21
CA CYS A 491 -40.66 -19.40 0.26
C CYS A 491 -40.68 -19.32 1.79
N VAL A 492 -40.98 -20.43 2.46
CA VAL A 492 -40.90 -20.57 3.93
C VAL A 492 -39.54 -20.08 4.46
N GLU A 493 -38.50 -20.22 3.65
CA GLU A 493 -37.15 -19.71 3.91
C GLU A 493 -37.06 -18.17 3.95
N MET A 494 -37.83 -17.48 3.10
CA MET A 494 -37.88 -16.02 3.09
C MET A 494 -38.71 -15.51 4.29
N ASP A 495 -39.80 -16.21 4.61
CA ASP A 495 -40.60 -15.93 5.80
C ASP A 495 -39.74 -16.09 7.09
N MET A 496 -38.87 -17.10 7.18
CA MET A 496 -37.91 -17.26 8.29
C MET A 496 -36.88 -16.12 8.39
N ILE A 497 -36.39 -15.62 7.25
CA ILE A 497 -35.46 -14.48 7.22
C ILE A 497 -36.19 -13.20 7.64
N GLU A 498 -37.42 -13.00 7.19
CA GLU A 498 -38.27 -11.87 7.59
C GLU A 498 -38.59 -11.90 9.09
N GLU A 499 -38.90 -13.06 9.66
CA GLU A 499 -39.11 -13.24 11.12
C GLU A 499 -37.85 -12.93 11.92
N ARG A 500 -36.67 -13.36 11.44
CA ARG A 500 -35.38 -13.04 12.07
C ARG A 500 -35.05 -11.56 12.00
N LEU A 501 -35.31 -10.91 10.87
CA LEU A 501 -35.16 -9.46 10.73
C LEU A 501 -36.13 -8.71 11.65
N ALA A 502 -37.37 -9.18 11.78
CA ALA A 502 -38.34 -8.60 12.71
C ALA A 502 -37.90 -8.76 14.17
N TYR A 503 -37.34 -9.92 14.54
CA TYR A 503 -36.77 -10.16 15.87
C TYR A 503 -35.62 -9.19 16.16
N TRP A 504 -34.63 -9.08 15.26
CA TRP A 504 -33.50 -8.18 15.46
C TRP A 504 -33.89 -6.71 15.44
N SER A 505 -34.88 -6.34 14.62
CA SER A 505 -35.47 -5.00 14.65
C SER A 505 -36.11 -4.71 16.01
N LYS A 506 -36.78 -5.68 16.62
CA LYS A 506 -37.34 -5.57 17.97
C LYS A 506 -36.24 -5.46 19.03
N VAL A 507 -35.22 -6.31 18.99
CA VAL A 507 -34.07 -6.25 19.91
C VAL A 507 -33.38 -4.87 19.85
N LYS A 508 -33.23 -4.31 18.65
CA LYS A 508 -32.64 -2.98 18.46
C LYS A 508 -33.57 -1.85 18.93
N HIS A 509 -34.88 -2.02 18.79
CA HIS A 509 -35.87 -1.07 19.29
C HIS A 509 -36.02 -1.10 20.82
N ASP A 510 -35.78 -2.25 21.44
CA ASP A 510 -35.86 -2.44 22.90
C ASP A 510 -34.54 -2.05 23.61
N LEU A 511 -33.43 -1.93 22.89
CA LEU A 511 -32.12 -1.54 23.43
C LEU A 511 -32.13 -0.17 24.17
N PRO A 512 -32.80 0.89 23.67
CA PRO A 512 -32.97 2.15 24.40
C PRO A 512 -33.85 2.01 25.65
N LEU A 513 -34.72 0.99 25.75
CA LEU A 513 -35.56 0.75 26.93
C LEU A 513 -34.78 0.07 28.07
N MET A 514 -33.67 -0.61 27.77
CA MET A 514 -32.75 -1.16 28.77
C MET A 514 -31.81 -0.10 29.37
N PHE A 515 -31.65 1.04 28.68
CA PHE A 515 -30.82 2.17 29.08
C PHE A 515 -31.61 3.48 28.87
N PRO A 516 -32.61 3.77 29.73
CA PRO A 516 -33.49 4.91 29.54
C PRO A 516 -32.69 6.22 29.50
N ASP A 517 -32.92 7.02 28.46
CA ASP A 517 -32.42 8.40 28.41
C ASP A 517 -33.04 9.21 29.55
N GLN A 518 -32.25 9.56 30.56
CA GLN A 518 -32.68 10.53 31.58
C GLN A 518 -32.87 11.96 31.03
N ALA A 519 -32.63 12.19 29.74
CA ALA A 519 -32.96 13.46 29.09
C ALA A 519 -34.45 13.82 29.20
N ALA A 520 -35.35 12.85 29.39
CA ALA A 520 -36.79 13.12 29.61
C ALA A 520 -37.17 13.36 31.09
N ALA A 521 -36.27 13.10 32.06
CA ALA A 521 -36.48 13.45 33.47
C ALA A 521 -35.99 14.88 33.82
N ALA A 522 -35.22 15.50 32.92
CA ALA A 522 -34.60 16.82 33.13
C ALA A 522 -35.53 18.03 32.84
N THR A 523 -36.84 17.83 32.62
CA THR A 523 -37.81 18.94 32.58
C THR A 523 -38.40 19.29 33.95
N ALA A 524 -37.90 18.72 35.05
CA ALA A 524 -38.35 19.08 36.39
C ALA A 524 -37.24 19.05 37.46
N THR A 525 -36.14 19.78 37.25
CA THR A 525 -35.37 20.45 38.33
C THR A 525 -34.17 21.21 37.73
N ALA A 526 -34.28 22.54 37.72
CA ALA A 526 -33.15 23.42 37.48
C ALA A 526 -32.39 23.60 38.80
N ALA A 527 -31.16 23.09 38.89
CA ALA A 527 -30.06 23.65 39.69
C ALA A 527 -28.83 22.72 39.69
N GLU A 528 -27.67 23.36 39.58
CA GLU A 528 -26.33 22.89 39.96
C GLU A 528 -25.58 21.91 39.05
N GLY A 529 -24.36 22.34 38.70
CA GLY A 529 -23.45 21.68 37.80
C GLY A 529 -22.66 20.56 38.47
N THR A 530 -22.55 19.44 37.75
CA THR A 530 -21.39 18.55 37.65
C THR A 530 -21.79 17.47 36.65
N THR A 531 -21.30 17.55 35.41
CA THR A 531 -21.56 16.51 34.39
C THR A 531 -20.88 15.23 34.83
N SER A 532 -21.70 14.25 35.25
CA SER A 532 -21.25 13.03 35.89
C SER A 532 -20.57 12.10 34.89
N THR A 533 -19.44 11.52 35.29
CA THR A 533 -18.73 10.44 34.58
C THR A 533 -19.61 9.21 34.26
N GLY A 534 -20.80 9.10 34.84
CA GLY A 534 -21.77 8.04 34.54
C GLY A 534 -22.41 8.15 33.15
N ASP A 535 -22.62 9.35 32.63
CA ASP A 535 -23.36 9.57 31.36
C ASP A 535 -22.52 9.17 30.15
N HIS A 536 -21.22 9.45 30.20
CA HIS A 536 -20.28 9.07 29.15
C HIS A 536 -20.05 7.55 29.11
N VAL A 537 -19.97 6.92 30.29
CA VAL A 537 -19.83 5.46 30.40
C VAL A 537 -21.08 4.76 29.87
N ALA A 538 -22.29 5.23 30.20
CA ALA A 538 -23.53 4.69 29.66
C ALA A 538 -23.65 4.86 28.13
N ALA A 539 -23.19 5.98 27.57
CA ALA A 539 -23.14 6.18 26.12
C ALA A 539 -22.14 5.23 25.43
N VAL A 540 -20.94 5.06 25.99
CA VAL A 540 -19.93 4.11 25.48
C VAL A 540 -20.42 2.67 25.56
N PHE A 541 -21.07 2.27 26.65
CA PHE A 541 -21.69 0.94 26.76
C PHE A 541 -22.86 0.75 25.79
N ARG A 542 -23.66 1.78 25.53
CA ARG A 542 -24.73 1.72 24.51
C ARG A 542 -24.16 1.53 23.10
N ASP A 543 -23.13 2.29 22.72
CA ASP A 543 -22.49 2.15 21.40
C ASP A 543 -21.81 0.79 21.23
N ALA A 544 -21.10 0.31 22.25
CA ALA A 544 -20.49 -1.03 22.23
C ALA A 544 -21.55 -2.14 22.16
N SER A 545 -22.68 -1.98 22.87
CA SER A 545 -23.80 -2.92 22.83
C SER A 545 -24.50 -2.91 21.47
N LEU A 546 -24.71 -1.73 20.88
CA LEU A 546 -25.30 -1.58 19.55
C LEU A 546 -24.40 -2.21 18.48
N GLU A 547 -23.09 -2.01 18.56
CA GLU A 547 -22.12 -2.64 17.65
C GLU A 547 -22.16 -4.17 17.78
N THR A 548 -22.19 -4.69 19.00
CA THR A 548 -22.26 -6.14 19.26
C THR A 548 -23.57 -6.74 18.76
N ILE A 549 -24.70 -6.06 18.97
CA ILE A 549 -26.01 -6.47 18.46
C ILE A 549 -26.06 -6.43 16.93
N ASN A 550 -25.51 -5.38 16.31
CA ASN A 550 -25.43 -5.32 14.86
C ASN A 550 -24.57 -6.48 14.30
N ARG A 551 -23.42 -6.79 14.91
CA ARG A 551 -22.58 -7.94 14.52
C ARG A 551 -23.32 -9.28 14.67
N ALA A 552 -24.04 -9.48 15.77
CA ALA A 552 -24.82 -10.69 16.01
C ALA A 552 -25.97 -10.83 15.00
N MET A 553 -26.69 -9.74 14.72
CA MET A 553 -27.74 -9.68 13.70
C MET A 553 -27.18 -10.03 12.31
N PHE A 554 -26.07 -9.42 11.90
CA PHE A 554 -25.47 -9.71 10.59
C PHE A 554 -25.05 -11.17 10.47
N HIS A 555 -24.47 -11.74 11.53
CA HIS A 555 -24.07 -13.14 11.53
C HIS A 555 -25.29 -14.08 11.47
N ASP A 556 -26.34 -13.80 12.24
CA ASP A 556 -27.55 -14.61 12.29
C ASP A 556 -28.35 -14.58 10.98
N VAL A 557 -28.51 -13.40 10.37
CA VAL A 557 -29.18 -13.24 9.07
C VAL A 557 -28.34 -13.88 7.95
N TYR A 558 -27.02 -13.74 7.99
CA TYR A 558 -26.11 -14.37 7.03
C TYR A 558 -26.21 -15.91 7.07
N LEU A 559 -26.21 -16.52 8.26
CA LEU A 559 -26.39 -17.96 8.42
C LEU A 559 -27.77 -18.43 7.93
N ALA A 560 -28.83 -17.66 8.20
CA ALA A 560 -30.17 -17.95 7.70
C ALA A 560 -30.25 -17.94 6.17
N VAL A 561 -29.61 -16.97 5.52
CA VAL A 561 -29.52 -16.88 4.05
C VAL A 561 -28.70 -18.03 3.47
N LEU A 562 -27.58 -18.38 4.10
CA LEU A 562 -26.77 -19.54 3.70
C LEU A 562 -27.57 -20.85 3.80
N HIS A 563 -28.29 -21.05 4.91
CA HIS A 563 -29.14 -22.23 5.10
C HIS A 563 -30.23 -22.30 4.03
N ALA A 564 -30.96 -21.21 3.79
CA ALA A 564 -31.96 -21.10 2.72
C ALA A 564 -31.36 -21.41 1.34
N SER A 565 -30.16 -20.88 1.04
CA SER A 565 -29.49 -21.12 -0.24
C SER A 565 -29.05 -22.58 -0.42
N THR A 566 -28.67 -23.26 0.67
CA THR A 566 -28.23 -24.66 0.66
C THR A 566 -29.43 -25.59 0.52
N VAL A 567 -30.54 -25.31 1.20
CA VAL A 567 -31.80 -26.06 1.09
C VAL A 567 -32.40 -25.93 -0.32
N ARG A 568 -32.40 -24.74 -0.93
CA ARG A 568 -32.81 -24.59 -2.35
C ARG A 568 -31.95 -25.40 -3.31
N ARG A 569 -30.64 -25.45 -3.07
CA ARG A 569 -29.69 -26.17 -3.93
C ARG A 569 -29.89 -27.68 -3.84
N CYS A 570 -30.16 -28.23 -2.64
CA CYS A 570 -30.55 -29.64 -2.46
C CYS A 570 -31.94 -29.96 -3.03
N GLY A 571 -32.90 -29.02 -2.96
CA GLY A 571 -34.24 -29.21 -3.52
C GLY A 571 -34.27 -29.27 -5.06
N GLN A 572 -33.34 -28.58 -5.74
CA GLN A 572 -33.22 -28.61 -7.20
C GLN A 572 -32.55 -29.89 -7.73
N THR A 573 -31.61 -30.48 -6.98
CA THR A 573 -30.95 -31.74 -7.37
C THR A 573 -31.89 -32.95 -7.32
N SER A 574 -32.93 -32.93 -6.49
CA SER A 574 -33.89 -34.04 -6.39
C SER A 574 -34.98 -34.05 -7.47
N GLN A 575 -35.11 -32.99 -8.29
CA GLN A 575 -36.10 -32.89 -9.37
C GLN A 575 -35.53 -33.25 -10.77
N SER A 576 -34.26 -33.63 -10.87
CA SER A 576 -33.55 -33.80 -12.16
C SER A 576 -33.43 -35.27 -12.63
N THR A 577 -34.13 -36.22 -12.00
CA THR A 577 -34.09 -37.65 -12.35
C THR A 577 -35.49 -38.22 -12.59
N GLU A 578 -36.14 -37.76 -13.67
CA GLU A 578 -37.18 -38.54 -14.37
C GLU A 578 -36.96 -38.36 -15.88
N HIS A 579 -36.32 -39.36 -16.51
CA HIS A 579 -36.22 -39.49 -17.96
C HIS A 579 -37.53 -40.09 -18.51
N PRO A 580 -38.13 -39.56 -19.58
CA PRO A 580 -39.12 -40.29 -20.35
C PRO A 580 -38.42 -41.04 -21.49
N HIS A 581 -38.57 -42.37 -21.49
CA HIS A 581 -38.44 -43.21 -22.67
C HIS A 581 -39.46 -42.76 -23.73
N HIS A 582 -39.04 -42.59 -24.98
CA HIS A 582 -39.95 -42.77 -26.10
C HIS A 582 -39.22 -43.38 -27.30
N ASP A 583 -39.78 -44.51 -27.72
CA ASP A 583 -39.40 -45.36 -28.84
C ASP A 583 -39.61 -44.73 -30.22
N GLN A 584 -38.73 -45.15 -31.13
CA GLN A 584 -38.99 -45.71 -32.47
C GLN A 584 -39.50 -44.88 -33.67
N ASP A 585 -38.70 -45.03 -34.74
CA ASP A 585 -39.05 -45.51 -36.09
C ASP A 585 -38.96 -44.56 -37.30
N ASP A 586 -38.10 -45.02 -38.23
CA ASP A 586 -38.19 -45.11 -39.69
C ASP A 586 -38.45 -43.87 -40.56
N SER A 587 -37.40 -43.43 -41.28
CA SER A 587 -37.20 -43.74 -42.72
C SER A 587 -35.88 -43.15 -43.25
#